data_AF-R9XEN4-F1
#
_entry.id   AF-R9XEN4-F1
#
_cell.length_a   1.000
_cell.length_b   1.000
_cell.length_c   1.000
_cell.angle_alpha   90.00
_cell.angle_beta   90.00
_cell.angle_gamma   90.00
#
_symmetry.space_group_name_H-M   'P 1'
#
loop_
_entity.id
_entity.type
_entity.pdbx_description
1 polymer ?
#
loop_
_entity_poly.entity_id
_entity_poly.type
_entity_poly.pdbx_seq_one_letter_code
_entity_poly.pdbx_strand_id
1 'polypeptide(L)'
;MSGMKSPEKAQLHHLIVQHAVDSIMLIWTMSFLCFYLESLPMPEQVDAVSQTDRDQLVEWLEAAKKQLHDRLADSQCVDCRSVIDRSMLQGLSRIKDKMQAQLHAAKETRLINQLSNCYNGFVHTLQFLRKLPVGNGQVSYEIPAHQWKVLLHEQELMNSNWKVQLKRFGIMSAKLVAPQDGTTKDFLSQFCTQALTKVPRD
;
A
#
# COMPACT_ATOMS: atom_id res chain seq x y z
N MET A 1 20.18 -29.53 -2.78
CA MET A 1 19.20 -28.49 -2.39
C MET A 1 18.86 -27.68 -3.64
N SER A 2 17.75 -27.94 -4.33
CA SER A 2 17.39 -27.11 -5.50
C SER A 2 16.62 -25.89 -5.00
N GLY A 3 17.29 -24.74 -4.93
CA GLY A 3 16.65 -23.45 -4.68
C GLY A 3 15.66 -23.07 -5.78
N MET A 4 14.92 -21.97 -5.55
CA MET A 4 14.00 -21.35 -6.49
C MET A 4 14.60 -21.25 -7.91
N LYS A 5 13.85 -21.66 -8.96
CA LYS A 5 14.33 -21.59 -10.35
C LYS A 5 14.20 -20.16 -10.91
N SER A 6 14.83 -19.91 -12.06
CA SER A 6 14.92 -18.56 -12.65
C SER A 6 13.56 -17.89 -12.91
N PRO A 7 12.52 -18.58 -13.41
CA PRO A 7 11.20 -17.96 -13.60
C PRO A 7 10.55 -17.49 -12.30
N GLU A 8 10.64 -18.30 -11.24
CA GLU A 8 10.09 -17.98 -9.92
C GLU A 8 10.86 -16.81 -9.27
N LYS A 9 12.18 -16.71 -9.50
CA LYS A 9 12.97 -15.54 -9.07
C LYS A 9 12.51 -14.25 -9.74
N ALA A 10 12.24 -14.30 -11.04
CA ALA A 10 11.72 -13.15 -11.78
C ALA A 10 10.31 -12.75 -11.32
N GLN A 11 9.44 -13.73 -11.06
CA GLN A 11 8.09 -13.48 -10.53
C GLN A 11 8.15 -12.91 -9.11
N LEU A 12 9.04 -13.41 -8.25
CA LEU A 12 9.26 -12.83 -6.93
C LEU A 12 9.75 -11.38 -7.02
N HIS A 13 10.74 -11.10 -7.87
CA HIS A 13 11.21 -9.73 -8.11
C HIS A 13 10.06 -8.81 -8.56
N HIS A 14 9.23 -9.29 -9.49
CA HIS A 14 8.04 -8.55 -9.92
C HIS A 14 7.09 -8.23 -8.75
N LEU A 15 6.79 -9.20 -7.89
CA LEU A 15 5.94 -9.01 -6.71
C LEU A 15 6.52 -7.99 -5.71
N ILE A 16 7.84 -7.98 -5.52
CA ILE A 16 8.52 -7.00 -4.66
C ILE A 16 8.35 -5.59 -5.23
N VAL A 17 8.67 -5.40 -6.52
CA VAL A 17 8.54 -4.10 -7.19
C VAL A 17 7.09 -3.63 -7.16
N GLN A 18 6.15 -4.52 -7.44
CA GLN A 18 4.72 -4.21 -7.36
C GLN A 18 4.33 -3.76 -5.95
N HIS A 19 4.72 -4.50 -4.91
CA HIS A 19 4.39 -4.14 -3.54
C HIS A 19 5.00 -2.78 -3.14
N ALA A 20 6.21 -2.46 -3.58
CA ALA A 20 6.81 -1.15 -3.34
C ALA A 20 6.02 -0.02 -4.00
N VAL A 21 5.62 -0.18 -5.26
CA VAL A 21 4.75 0.78 -5.98
C VAL A 21 3.40 0.94 -5.29
N ASP A 22 2.76 -0.17 -4.92
CA ASP A 22 1.46 -0.16 -4.26
C ASP A 22 1.56 0.43 -2.84
N SER A 23 2.68 0.26 -2.14
CA SER A 23 2.95 0.90 -0.84
C SER A 23 3.11 2.41 -0.95
N ILE A 24 3.86 2.89 -1.95
CA ILE A 24 3.96 4.32 -2.27
C ILE A 24 2.57 4.91 -2.51
N MET A 25 1.74 4.23 -3.30
CA MET A 25 0.38 4.67 -3.58
C MET A 25 -0.51 4.68 -2.33
N LEU A 26 -0.36 3.72 -1.42
CA LEU A 26 -1.07 3.70 -0.13
C LEU A 26 -0.68 4.89 0.75
N ILE A 27 0.62 5.09 0.99
CA ILE A 27 1.14 6.17 1.85
C ILE A 27 0.74 7.53 1.27
N TRP A 28 0.84 7.68 -0.05
CA TRP A 28 0.37 8.86 -0.75
C TRP A 28 -1.13 9.09 -0.55
N THR A 29 -1.96 8.07 -0.73
CA THR A 29 -3.42 8.17 -0.53
C THR A 29 -3.79 8.51 0.92
N MET A 30 -3.08 7.94 1.90
CA MET A 30 -3.23 8.29 3.31
C MET A 30 -2.85 9.77 3.57
N SER A 31 -1.78 10.26 2.94
CA SER A 31 -1.36 11.66 3.05
C SER A 31 -2.44 12.61 2.51
N PHE A 32 -3.08 12.25 1.40
CA PHE A 32 -4.22 13.01 0.86
C PHE A 32 -5.42 12.98 1.79
N LEU A 33 -5.73 11.82 2.37
CA LEU A 33 -6.84 11.68 3.29
C LEU A 33 -6.68 12.60 4.51
N CYS A 34 -5.46 12.90 4.98
CA CYS A 34 -5.22 13.88 6.05
C CYS A 34 -5.88 15.23 5.76
N PHE A 35 -5.77 15.76 4.53
CA PHE A 35 -6.38 17.05 4.18
C PHE A 35 -7.90 17.04 4.28
N TYR A 36 -8.54 15.94 3.88
CA TYR A 36 -9.98 15.79 4.04
C TYR A 36 -10.35 15.68 5.53
N LEU A 37 -9.60 14.90 6.30
CA LEU A 37 -9.84 14.72 7.73
C LEU A 37 -9.71 16.03 8.53
N GLU A 38 -8.77 16.90 8.16
CA GLU A 38 -8.62 18.25 8.72
C GLU A 38 -9.86 19.13 8.49
N SER A 39 -10.64 18.86 7.44
CA SER A 39 -11.88 19.60 7.12
C SER A 39 -13.11 19.11 7.88
N LEU A 40 -13.04 17.93 8.51
CA LEU A 40 -14.17 17.33 9.19
C LEU A 40 -14.42 17.97 10.56
N PRO A 41 -15.69 18.12 10.98
CA PRO A 41 -16.00 18.54 12.34
C PRO A 41 -15.47 17.51 13.34
N MET A 42 -14.54 17.93 14.20
CA MET A 42 -13.92 17.10 15.23
C MET A 42 -14.64 17.23 16.56
N PRO A 43 -15.16 16.14 17.16
CA PRO A 43 -15.51 16.13 18.58
C PRO A 43 -14.23 16.21 19.43
N GLU A 44 -14.24 16.95 20.54
CA GLU A 44 -13.07 17.19 21.41
C GLU A 44 -12.38 15.92 21.96
N GLN A 45 -13.01 14.74 21.85
CA GLN A 45 -12.56 13.49 22.46
C GLN A 45 -11.90 12.50 21.48
N VAL A 46 -11.77 12.83 20.19
CA VAL A 46 -11.24 11.89 19.19
C VAL A 46 -9.73 12.11 19.00
N ASP A 47 -8.93 11.05 19.13
CA ASP A 47 -7.49 11.09 18.79
C ASP A 47 -7.31 11.36 17.28
N ALA A 48 -7.01 12.61 16.98
CA ALA A 48 -6.99 13.15 15.65
C ALA A 48 -5.66 12.89 14.93
N VAL A 49 -5.73 12.75 13.61
CA VAL A 49 -4.54 12.87 12.76
C VAL A 49 -3.96 14.27 12.93
N SER A 50 -2.67 14.33 13.22
CA SER A 50 -1.95 15.57 13.48
C SER A 50 -1.07 15.99 12.31
N GLN A 51 -0.59 17.24 12.35
CA GLN A 51 0.42 17.73 11.42
C GLN A 51 1.67 16.85 11.40
N THR A 52 2.11 16.40 12.57
CA THR A 52 3.25 15.48 12.72
C THR A 52 3.01 14.13 12.03
N ASP A 53 1.79 13.60 12.11
CA ASP A 53 1.45 12.35 11.42
C ASP A 53 1.52 12.52 9.89
N ARG A 54 1.06 13.67 9.37
CA ARG A 54 1.16 14.00 7.94
C ARG A 54 2.62 14.14 7.48
N ASP A 55 3.42 14.87 8.24
CA ASP A 55 4.83 15.10 7.90
C ASP A 55 5.62 13.77 7.89
N GLN A 56 5.31 12.89 8.84
CA GLN A 56 5.87 11.54 8.89
C GLN A 56 5.47 10.68 7.69
N LEU A 57 4.22 10.76 7.22
CA LEU A 57 3.78 10.06 6.00
C LEU A 57 4.54 10.55 4.77
N VAL A 58 4.77 11.86 4.65
CA VAL A 58 5.53 12.45 3.54
C VAL A 58 7.00 11.99 3.57
N GLU A 59 7.62 11.98 4.75
CA GLU A 59 8.98 11.46 4.91
C GLU A 59 9.08 9.99 4.47
N TRP A 60 8.14 9.14 4.89
CA TRP A 60 8.11 7.73 4.48
C TRP A 60 7.81 7.55 2.99
N LEU A 61 6.99 8.42 2.40
CA LEU A 61 6.74 8.40 0.97
C LEU A 61 8.02 8.64 0.17
N GLU A 62 8.81 9.65 0.54
CA GLU A 62 10.07 9.95 -0.12
C GLU A 62 11.12 8.86 0.11
N ALA A 63 11.18 8.30 1.32
CA ALA A 63 12.04 7.14 1.61
C ALA A 63 11.68 5.93 0.74
N ALA A 64 10.39 5.58 0.63
CA ALA A 64 9.93 4.46 -0.17
C ALA A 64 10.18 4.67 -1.68
N LYS A 65 9.98 5.89 -2.19
CA LYS A 65 10.31 6.24 -3.59
C LYS A 65 11.80 6.06 -3.88
N LYS A 66 12.66 6.56 -2.98
CA LYS A 66 14.12 6.42 -3.12
C LYS A 66 14.53 4.94 -3.17
N GLN A 67 14.01 4.14 -2.24
CA GLN A 67 14.29 2.70 -2.22
C GLN A 67 13.76 1.95 -3.47
N LEU A 68 12.61 2.36 -4.02
CA LEU A 68 12.11 1.81 -5.28
C LEU A 68 13.05 2.16 -6.45
N HIS A 69 13.53 3.39 -6.52
CA HIS A 69 14.49 3.81 -7.56
C HIS A 69 15.77 2.98 -7.50
N ASP A 70 16.35 2.82 -6.31
CA ASP A 70 17.56 2.03 -6.10
C ASP A 70 17.36 0.54 -6.47
N ARG A 71 16.16 0.00 -6.21
CA ARG A 71 15.81 -1.40 -6.58
C ARG A 71 15.59 -1.59 -8.07
N LEU A 72 14.95 -0.64 -8.75
CA LEU A 72 14.79 -0.70 -10.21
C LEU A 72 16.15 -0.67 -10.94
N ALA A 73 17.18 -0.11 -10.31
CA ALA A 73 18.54 -0.13 -10.82
C ALA A 73 19.25 -1.49 -10.66
N ASP A 74 18.80 -2.36 -9.74
CA ASP A 74 19.37 -3.69 -9.50
C ASP A 74 18.36 -4.82 -9.75
N SER A 75 18.39 -5.35 -10.98
CA SER A 75 17.52 -6.46 -11.41
C SER A 75 17.79 -7.80 -10.71
N GLN A 76 18.85 -7.90 -9.90
CA GLN A 76 19.17 -9.08 -9.10
C GLN A 76 18.81 -8.94 -7.61
N CYS A 77 18.27 -7.78 -7.20
CA CYS A 77 17.90 -7.54 -5.81
C CYS A 77 16.65 -8.34 -5.40
N VAL A 78 16.85 -9.41 -4.62
CA VAL A 78 15.76 -10.24 -4.04
C VAL A 78 15.53 -9.91 -2.56
N ASP A 79 16.27 -8.97 -1.96
CA ASP A 79 16.05 -8.61 -0.55
C ASP A 79 14.77 -7.79 -0.43
N CYS A 80 13.69 -8.41 0.03
CA CYS A 80 12.37 -7.80 0.16
C CYS A 80 12.21 -6.98 1.45
N ARG A 81 13.14 -7.12 2.41
CA ARG A 81 12.90 -6.74 3.81
C ARG A 81 13.01 -5.24 4.07
N SER A 82 13.65 -4.49 3.17
CA SER A 82 13.97 -3.07 3.40
C SER A 82 12.96 -2.06 2.84
N VAL A 83 12.00 -2.45 1.96
CA VAL A 83 11.06 -1.50 1.32
C VAL A 83 10.23 -0.72 2.36
N ILE A 84 9.70 -1.46 3.32
CA ILE A 84 8.96 -0.93 4.47
C ILE A 84 9.61 -1.57 5.66
N ASP A 85 10.25 -0.80 6.52
CA ASP A 85 10.87 -1.32 7.73
C ASP A 85 9.83 -1.51 8.86
N ARG A 86 10.30 -1.97 10.02
CA ARG A 86 9.42 -2.23 11.17
C ARG A 86 8.86 -0.94 11.78
N SER A 87 9.64 0.13 11.81
CA SER A 87 9.24 1.43 12.37
C SER A 87 8.16 2.07 11.50
N MET A 88 8.38 2.09 10.19
CA MET A 88 7.41 2.58 9.20
C MET A 88 6.09 1.81 9.30
N LEU A 89 6.12 0.48 9.42
CA LEU A 89 4.90 -0.31 9.58
C LEU A 89 4.13 0.05 10.87
N GLN A 90 4.81 0.18 12.00
CA GLN A 90 4.18 0.55 13.27
C GLN A 90 3.55 1.94 13.20
N GLY A 91 4.29 2.87 12.60
CA GLY A 91 3.83 4.24 12.42
C GLY A 91 2.64 4.34 11.46
N LEU A 92 2.67 3.65 10.31
CA LEU A 92 1.52 3.56 9.40
C LEU A 92 0.29 2.97 10.08
N SER A 93 0.46 1.94 10.91
CA SER A 93 -0.63 1.35 11.70
C SER A 93 -1.27 2.37 12.63
N ARG A 94 -0.45 3.09 13.40
CA ARG A 94 -0.91 4.11 14.35
C ARG A 94 -1.68 5.21 13.65
N ILE A 95 -1.16 5.73 12.54
CA ILE A 95 -1.82 6.80 11.77
C ILE A 95 -3.13 6.29 11.17
N LYS A 96 -3.14 5.07 10.63
CA LYS A 96 -4.36 4.43 10.11
C LYS A 96 -5.43 4.28 11.20
N ASP A 97 -5.06 3.96 12.43
CA ASP A 97 -6.02 3.83 13.54
C ASP A 97 -6.62 5.21 13.92
N LYS A 98 -5.81 6.27 13.96
CA LYS A 98 -6.30 7.65 14.14
C LYS A 98 -7.26 8.07 13.03
N MET A 99 -6.90 7.83 11.76
CA MET A 99 -7.76 8.10 10.61
C MET A 99 -9.11 7.39 10.76
N GLN A 100 -9.11 6.12 11.20
CA GLN A 100 -10.34 5.39 11.42
C GLN A 100 -11.19 5.96 12.55
N ALA A 101 -10.58 6.35 13.66
CA ALA A 101 -11.30 6.97 14.77
C ALA A 101 -11.99 8.26 14.33
N GLN A 102 -11.29 9.11 13.57
CA GLN A 102 -11.85 10.34 13.00
C GLN A 102 -12.98 10.08 12.00
N LEU A 103 -12.78 9.18 11.04
CA LEU A 103 -13.80 8.81 10.07
C LEU A 103 -15.03 8.19 10.76
N HIS A 104 -14.84 7.41 11.81
CA HIS A 104 -15.91 6.82 12.59
C HIS A 104 -16.76 7.89 13.28
N ALA A 105 -16.11 8.87 13.91
CA ALA A 105 -16.80 10.00 14.53
C ALA A 105 -17.60 10.82 13.49
N ALA A 106 -17.05 10.98 12.28
CA ALA A 106 -17.71 11.64 11.16
C ALA A 106 -18.76 10.76 10.43
N LYS A 107 -18.96 9.50 10.85
CA LYS A 107 -19.87 8.52 10.22
C LYS A 107 -19.53 8.18 8.77
N GLU A 108 -18.27 8.28 8.39
CA GLU A 108 -17.75 7.98 7.05
C GLU A 108 -17.45 6.48 6.86
N THR A 109 -18.44 5.62 7.12
CA THR A 109 -18.30 4.14 7.14
C THR A 109 -17.66 3.56 5.89
N ARG A 110 -17.95 4.14 4.72
CA ARG A 110 -17.39 3.68 3.45
C ARG A 110 -15.87 3.88 3.38
N LEU A 111 -15.37 5.02 3.85
CA LEU A 111 -13.93 5.30 3.89
C LEU A 111 -13.21 4.44 4.92
N ILE A 112 -13.85 4.18 6.07
CA ILE A 112 -13.32 3.26 7.09
C ILE A 112 -13.08 1.87 6.49
N ASN A 113 -14.09 1.31 5.83
CA ASN A 113 -14.00 -0.01 5.20
C ASN A 113 -12.93 -0.05 4.12
N GLN A 114 -12.85 1.00 3.30
CA GLN A 114 -11.86 1.06 2.23
C GLN A 114 -10.43 1.15 2.78
N LEU A 115 -10.21 1.99 3.80
CA LEU A 115 -8.92 2.12 4.49
C LEU A 115 -8.51 0.79 5.15
N SER A 116 -9.43 0.12 5.87
CA SER A 116 -9.20 -1.22 6.44
C SER A 116 -8.77 -2.23 5.39
N ASN A 117 -9.53 -2.33 4.29
CA ASN A 117 -9.27 -3.32 3.25
C ASN A 117 -7.91 -3.09 2.57
N CYS A 118 -7.58 -1.83 2.28
CA CYS A 118 -6.30 -1.48 1.68
C CYS A 118 -5.12 -1.74 2.63
N TYR A 119 -5.27 -1.39 3.90
CA TYR A 119 -4.24 -1.61 4.91
C TYR A 119 -4.01 -3.11 5.19
N ASN A 120 -5.07 -3.91 5.25
CA ASN A 120 -4.97 -5.36 5.43
C ASN A 120 -4.27 -6.03 4.25
N GLY A 121 -4.60 -5.64 3.01
CA GLY A 121 -3.91 -6.12 1.80
C GLY A 121 -2.42 -5.77 1.84
N PHE A 122 -2.09 -4.53 2.19
CA PHE A 122 -0.71 -4.08 2.38
C PHE A 122 0.05 -4.92 3.41
N VAL A 123 -0.50 -5.10 4.62
CA VAL A 123 0.13 -5.89 5.67
C VAL A 123 0.31 -7.35 5.26
N HIS A 124 -0.69 -7.95 4.61
CA HIS A 124 -0.63 -9.34 4.16
C HIS A 124 0.52 -9.56 3.16
N THR A 125 0.61 -8.72 2.12
CA THR A 125 1.69 -8.82 1.13
C THR A 125 3.06 -8.55 1.74
N LEU A 126 3.17 -7.57 2.65
CA LEU A 126 4.41 -7.28 3.35
C LEU A 126 4.86 -8.47 4.24
N GLN A 127 3.92 -9.11 4.94
CA GLN A 127 4.21 -10.28 5.76
C GLN A 127 4.65 -11.47 4.91
N PHE A 128 4.01 -11.71 3.77
CA PHE A 128 4.44 -12.72 2.82
C PHE A 128 5.91 -12.48 2.43
N LEU A 129 6.22 -11.28 1.91
CA LEU A 129 7.56 -10.91 1.47
C LEU A 129 8.63 -11.03 2.59
N ARG A 130 8.28 -10.67 3.83
CA ARG A 130 9.19 -10.76 4.98
C ARG A 130 9.45 -12.20 5.45
N LYS A 131 8.46 -13.08 5.32
CA LYS A 131 8.55 -14.49 5.69
C LYS A 131 9.31 -15.33 4.67
N LEU A 132 9.60 -14.79 3.49
CA LEU A 132 10.40 -15.49 2.50
C LEU A 132 11.82 -15.74 3.04
N PRO A 133 12.33 -16.98 2.93
CA PRO A 133 13.70 -17.29 3.30
C PRO A 133 14.64 -16.56 2.33
N VAL A 134 15.22 -15.45 2.80
CA VAL A 134 16.36 -14.83 2.14
C VAL A 134 17.56 -15.70 2.50
N GLY A 135 18.22 -16.28 1.50
CA GLY A 135 19.23 -17.31 1.67
C GLY A 135 20.26 -17.00 2.77
N ASN A 136 20.62 -18.07 3.50
CA ASN A 136 21.75 -18.22 4.42
C ASN A 136 21.61 -17.73 5.88
N GLY A 137 20.41 -17.63 6.44
CA GLY A 137 20.26 -17.25 7.86
C GLY A 137 19.23 -18.07 8.63
N GLN A 138 19.68 -19.19 9.19
CA GLN A 138 19.12 -19.93 10.33
C GLN A 138 17.59 -20.23 10.33
N VAL A 139 17.29 -21.51 10.12
CA VAL A 139 16.04 -22.21 10.53
C VAL A 139 14.73 -21.50 10.13
N SER A 140 14.56 -21.28 8.83
CA SER A 140 13.26 -20.97 8.24
C SER A 140 12.82 -22.16 7.40
N TYR A 141 11.60 -22.68 7.61
CA TYR A 141 10.97 -23.72 6.79
C TYR A 141 11.36 -23.55 5.31
N GLU A 142 12.21 -24.44 4.79
CA GLU A 142 12.59 -24.40 3.39
C GLU A 142 11.35 -24.73 2.56
N ILE A 143 10.87 -23.74 1.81
CA ILE A 143 9.76 -23.94 0.88
C ILE A 143 10.25 -24.88 -0.22
N PRO A 144 9.64 -26.07 -0.39
CA PRO A 144 10.03 -27.02 -1.42
C PRO A 144 9.98 -26.39 -2.82
N ALA A 145 10.96 -26.71 -3.66
CA ALA A 145 11.11 -26.15 -5.01
C ALA A 145 9.82 -26.17 -5.85
N HIS A 146 9.00 -27.21 -5.71
CA HIS A 146 7.75 -27.39 -6.45
C HIS A 146 6.60 -26.51 -5.94
N GLN A 147 6.65 -26.04 -4.69
CA GLN A 147 5.59 -25.21 -4.08
C GLN A 147 5.73 -23.73 -4.42
N TRP A 148 6.93 -23.27 -4.79
CA TRP A 148 7.18 -21.86 -5.12
C TRP A 148 6.28 -21.33 -6.21
N LYS A 149 6.06 -22.11 -7.29
CA LYS A 149 5.18 -21.70 -8.39
C LYS A 149 3.73 -21.48 -7.91
N VAL A 150 3.22 -22.37 -7.07
CA VAL A 150 1.86 -22.26 -6.52
C VAL A 150 1.75 -21.05 -5.59
N LEU A 151 2.69 -20.92 -4.66
CA LEU A 151 2.72 -19.82 -3.67
C LEU A 151 2.81 -18.44 -4.34
N LEU A 152 3.71 -18.26 -5.31
CA LEU A 152 3.86 -16.98 -6.01
C LEU A 152 2.60 -16.66 -6.83
N HIS A 153 1.98 -17.67 -7.44
CA HIS A 153 0.73 -17.49 -8.18
C HIS A 153 -0.44 -17.08 -7.27
N GLU A 154 -0.62 -17.76 -6.13
CA GLU A 154 -1.65 -17.40 -5.15
C GLU A 154 -1.44 -15.98 -4.62
N GLN A 155 -0.19 -15.62 -4.31
CA GLN A 155 0.12 -14.26 -3.85
C GLN A 155 -0.17 -13.20 -4.90
N GLU A 156 0.06 -13.48 -6.18
CA GLU A 156 -0.23 -12.57 -7.28
C GLU A 156 -1.73 -12.31 -7.46
N LEU A 157 -2.56 -13.36 -7.29
CA LEU A 157 -4.01 -13.24 -7.29
C LEU A 157 -4.50 -12.37 -6.11
N MET A 158 -3.97 -12.62 -4.90
CA MET A 158 -4.31 -11.81 -3.72
C MET A 158 -3.88 -10.34 -3.89
N ASN A 159 -2.67 -10.10 -4.41
CA ASN A 159 -2.15 -8.76 -4.66
C ASN A 159 -2.99 -8.00 -5.71
N SER A 160 -3.47 -8.70 -6.74
CA SER A 160 -4.33 -8.10 -7.77
C SER A 160 -5.64 -7.57 -7.17
N ASN A 161 -6.26 -8.34 -6.28
CA ASN A 161 -7.47 -7.90 -5.57
C ASN A 161 -7.21 -6.70 -4.65
N TRP A 162 -6.11 -6.73 -3.89
CA TRP A 162 -5.70 -5.58 -3.07
C TRP A 162 -5.46 -4.32 -3.93
N LYS A 163 -4.76 -4.46 -5.06
CA LYS A 163 -4.48 -3.34 -5.98
C LYS A 163 -5.74 -2.69 -6.52
N VAL A 164 -6.78 -3.47 -6.80
CA VAL A 164 -8.10 -2.94 -7.16
C VAL A 164 -8.68 -2.09 -6.04
N GLN A 165 -8.62 -2.55 -4.80
CA GLN A 165 -9.08 -1.79 -3.63
C GLN A 165 -8.26 -0.51 -3.44
N LEU A 166 -6.95 -0.58 -3.60
CA LEU A 166 -6.07 0.58 -3.47
C LEU A 166 -6.38 1.65 -4.52
N LYS A 167 -6.63 1.26 -5.78
CA LYS A 167 -7.07 2.20 -6.83
C LYS A 167 -8.41 2.85 -6.49
N ARG A 168 -9.39 2.06 -6.03
CA ARG A 168 -10.70 2.57 -5.59
C ARG A 168 -10.54 3.58 -4.45
N PHE A 169 -9.65 3.28 -3.50
CA PHE A 169 -9.33 4.18 -2.39
C PHE A 169 -8.68 5.49 -2.87
N GLY A 170 -7.66 5.41 -3.73
CA GLY A 170 -7.00 6.59 -4.30
C GLY A 170 -7.98 7.52 -5.03
N ILE A 171 -8.88 6.95 -5.83
CA ILE A 171 -9.93 7.70 -6.51
C ILE A 171 -10.88 8.37 -5.51
N MET A 172 -11.31 7.64 -4.48
CA MET A 172 -12.21 8.17 -3.46
C MET A 172 -11.55 9.33 -2.70
N SER A 173 -10.32 9.16 -2.21
CA SER A 173 -9.60 10.20 -1.50
C SER A 173 -9.34 11.42 -2.37
N ALA A 174 -8.96 11.23 -3.64
CA ALA A 174 -8.74 12.35 -4.56
C ALA A 174 -10.02 13.19 -4.76
N LYS A 175 -11.19 12.55 -4.88
CA LYS A 175 -12.48 13.25 -5.01
C LYS A 175 -12.86 14.08 -3.79
N LEU A 176 -12.32 13.77 -2.62
CA LEU A 176 -12.60 14.49 -1.37
C LEU A 176 -11.74 15.75 -1.21
N VAL A 177 -10.56 15.77 -1.83
CA VAL A 177 -9.56 16.86 -1.68
C VAL A 177 -9.51 17.77 -2.91
N ALA A 178 -10.04 17.32 -4.06
CA ALA A 178 -10.05 18.11 -5.29
C ALA A 178 -10.81 19.43 -5.11
N PRO A 179 -10.19 20.60 -5.41
CA PRO A 179 -10.96 21.83 -5.61
C PRO A 179 -12.03 21.61 -6.69
N GLN A 180 -13.23 22.12 -6.45
CA GLN A 180 -14.35 22.03 -7.39
C GLN A 180 -14.25 23.03 -8.55
N ASP A 181 -13.03 23.40 -8.96
CA ASP A 181 -12.80 24.20 -10.14
C ASP A 181 -12.74 23.33 -11.41
N GLY A 182 -13.20 23.88 -12.53
CA GLY A 182 -13.49 23.10 -13.75
C GLY A 182 -12.30 22.28 -14.27
N THR A 183 -11.08 22.81 -14.18
CA THR A 183 -9.86 22.16 -14.69
C THR A 183 -9.44 20.96 -13.82
N THR A 184 -9.50 21.10 -12.50
CA THR A 184 -9.16 20.02 -11.57
C THR A 184 -10.21 18.91 -11.62
N LYS A 185 -11.48 19.28 -11.79
CA LYS A 185 -12.58 18.33 -12.03
C LYS A 185 -12.38 17.51 -13.30
N ASP A 186 -11.95 18.13 -14.40
CA ASP A 186 -11.71 17.43 -15.67
C ASP A 186 -10.48 16.51 -15.61
N PHE A 187 -9.39 16.94 -14.98
CA PHE A 187 -8.24 16.08 -14.73
C PHE A 187 -8.58 14.89 -13.83
N LEU A 188 -9.29 15.12 -12.70
CA LEU A 188 -9.76 14.04 -11.85
C LEU A 188 -10.73 13.12 -12.59
N SER A 189 -11.62 13.67 -13.43
CA SER A 189 -12.54 12.89 -14.27
C SER A 189 -11.77 11.96 -15.21
N GLN A 190 -10.71 12.45 -15.86
CA GLN A 190 -9.84 11.64 -16.71
C GLN A 190 -9.08 10.58 -15.92
N PHE A 191 -8.49 10.93 -14.78
CA PHE A 191 -7.79 9.99 -13.89
C PHE A 191 -8.73 8.89 -13.38
N CYS A 192 -9.92 9.27 -12.89
CA CYS A 192 -10.95 8.35 -12.44
C CYS A 192 -11.43 7.45 -13.58
N THR A 193 -11.63 7.99 -14.78
CA THR A 193 -12.07 7.23 -15.97
C THR A 193 -11.01 6.21 -16.39
N GLN A 194 -9.73 6.57 -16.41
CA GLN A 194 -8.63 5.66 -16.73
C GLN A 194 -8.39 4.60 -15.64
N ALA A 195 -8.56 4.97 -14.37
CA ALA A 195 -8.40 4.07 -13.25
C ALA A 195 -9.59 3.08 -13.10
N LEU A 196 -10.81 3.49 -13.49
CA LEU A 196 -12.03 2.66 -13.45
C LEU A 196 -12.24 1.80 -14.71
N THR A 197 -11.75 2.21 -15.89
CA THR A 197 -11.83 1.38 -17.11
C THR A 197 -10.95 0.12 -17.02
N LYS A 198 -9.97 0.09 -16.10
CA LYS A 198 -9.09 -1.05 -15.83
C LYS A 198 -9.46 -1.84 -14.58
N VAL A 199 -10.60 -1.57 -13.96
CA VAL A 199 -11.10 -2.28 -12.78
C VAL A 199 -12.42 -2.95 -13.17
N PRO A 200 -12.57 -4.28 -12.97
CA PRO A 200 -13.84 -4.95 -13.22
C PRO A 200 -14.96 -4.25 -12.43
N ARG A 201 -16.03 -3.91 -13.14
CA ARG A 201 -17.27 -3.42 -12.53
C ARG A 201 -18.05 -4.63 -12.05
N ASP A 202 -17.74 -5.07 -10.83
CA ASP A 202 -18.65 -5.86 -10.01
C ASP A 202 -19.39 -4.91 -9.06
#